data_AF-A0A6M1NB44-F1
#
_entry.id   AF-A0A6M1NB44-F1
#
_cell.length_a   1.000
_cell.length_b   1.000
_cell.length_c   1.000
_cell.angle_alpha   90.00
_cell.angle_beta   90.00
_cell.angle_gamma   90.00
#
_symmetry.space_group_name_H-M   'P 1'
#
loop_
_entity.id
_entity.type
_entity.pdbx_description
1 polymer ?
#
loop_
_entity_poly.entity_id
_entity_poly.type
_entity_poly.pdbx_seq_one_letter_code
_entity_poly.pdbx_strand_id
1 'polypeptide(L)'
;MRFINYLLLFVSLMSIAYAGTPKPEYPRPQFEREDWINLNGTWTYQLDPVKSGFERDNIHTTGFDNSITVPFAPESSLSGVQHTDFIPRIWYHRS
;
A
#
# COMPACT_ATOMS: atom_id res chain seq x y z
N MET A 1 -21.79 -30.94 32.60
CA MET A 1 -20.55 -30.26 33.03
C MET A 1 -19.37 -30.83 32.25
N ARG A 2 -18.44 -29.97 31.81
CA ARG A 2 -17.25 -30.23 30.95
C ARG A 2 -17.39 -29.83 29.47
N PHE A 3 -17.82 -28.58 29.27
CA PHE A 3 -17.20 -27.72 28.25
C PHE A 3 -15.74 -27.50 28.67
N ILE A 4 -14.77 -27.82 27.80
CA ILE A 4 -13.38 -27.30 27.70
C ILE A 4 -12.68 -28.31 26.79
N ASN A 5 -12.53 -27.99 25.50
CA ASN A 5 -11.47 -28.48 24.59
C ASN A 5 -11.66 -27.92 23.16
N TYR A 6 -11.79 -26.60 23.04
CA TYR A 6 -11.64 -25.90 21.76
C TYR A 6 -10.73 -24.66 21.86
N LEU A 7 -9.97 -24.54 22.97
CA LEU A 7 -9.08 -23.40 23.21
C LEU A 7 -7.63 -23.78 22.89
N LEU A 8 -7.33 -24.32 21.71
CA LEU A 8 -5.94 -24.58 21.30
C LEU A 8 -5.72 -24.68 19.77
N LEU A 9 -6.69 -24.28 18.94
CA LEU A 9 -6.60 -24.46 17.48
C LEU A 9 -7.06 -23.25 16.65
N PHE A 10 -6.95 -22.04 17.22
CA PHE A 10 -7.24 -20.78 16.51
C PHE A 10 -6.23 -19.67 16.84
N VAL A 11 -4.99 -20.04 17.10
CA VAL A 11 -3.86 -19.10 17.13
C VAL A 11 -2.82 -19.58 16.14
N SER A 12 -3.19 -19.56 14.87
CA SER A 12 -2.30 -19.80 13.74
C SER A 12 -2.88 -19.04 12.56
N LEU A 13 -2.05 -18.23 11.90
CA LEU A 13 -2.33 -17.42 10.70
C LEU A 13 -3.04 -16.07 10.90
N MET A 14 -2.52 -15.23 11.78
CA MET A 14 -2.44 -13.79 11.49
C MET A 14 -1.14 -13.26 12.13
N SER A 15 -0.01 -13.83 11.74
CA SER A 15 1.20 -13.01 11.65
C SER A 15 0.95 -12.05 10.50
N ILE A 16 0.17 -10.99 10.75
CA ILE A 16 0.35 -9.77 9.98
C ILE A 16 1.79 -9.41 10.28
N ALA A 17 2.69 -9.70 9.34
CA ALA A 17 4.04 -9.19 9.41
C ALA A 17 3.86 -7.68 9.53
N TYR A 18 4.06 -7.14 10.73
CA TYR A 18 4.24 -5.72 10.92
C TYR A 18 5.59 -5.39 10.30
N ALA A 19 5.64 -5.38 8.97
CA ALA A 19 6.74 -4.85 8.22
C ALA A 19 6.70 -3.34 8.50
N GLY A 20 7.71 -2.83 9.20
CA GLY A 20 7.81 -1.41 9.52
C GLY A 20 7.71 -0.54 8.26
N THR A 21 7.46 0.76 8.45
CA THR A 21 7.34 1.73 7.36
C THR A 21 8.48 1.57 6.35
N PRO A 22 8.21 1.25 5.07
CA PRO A 22 9.25 1.09 4.06
C PRO A 22 10.03 2.39 3.92
N LYS A 23 11.37 2.31 3.91
CA LYS A 23 12.25 3.49 3.85
C LYS A 23 11.80 4.57 4.87
N PRO A 24 11.87 4.27 6.17
CA PRO A 24 11.35 5.16 7.20
C PRO A 24 12.16 6.46 7.31
N GLU A 25 13.40 6.47 6.82
CA GLU A 25 14.32 7.60 6.90
C GLU A 25 13.86 8.86 6.15
N TYR A 26 14.15 10.04 6.72
CA TYR A 26 13.90 11.32 6.08
C TYR A 26 14.73 11.44 4.78
N PRO A 27 14.15 11.86 3.63
CA PRO A 27 14.85 11.85 2.34
C PRO A 27 16.13 12.69 2.28
N ARG A 28 16.20 13.78 3.06
CA ARG A 28 17.37 14.66 3.20
C ARG A 28 17.66 14.96 4.68
N PRO A 29 18.48 14.14 5.36
CA PRO A 29 18.68 14.25 6.81
C PRO A 29 19.14 15.63 7.30
N GLN A 30 19.88 16.39 6.48
CA GLN A 30 20.33 17.74 6.81
C GLN A 30 19.22 18.81 6.77
N PHE A 31 18.03 18.48 6.27
CA PHE A 31 16.90 19.40 6.10
C PHE A 31 15.63 18.89 6.79
N GLU A 32 15.81 18.17 7.90
CA GLU A 32 14.71 17.66 8.72
C GLU A 32 13.82 18.81 9.24
N ARG A 33 12.52 18.56 9.32
CA ARG A 33 11.50 19.47 9.83
C ARG A 33 10.70 18.74 10.90
N GLU A 34 10.29 19.45 11.94
CA GLU A 34 9.56 18.86 13.08
C GLU A 34 8.25 18.17 12.65
N ASP A 35 7.47 18.82 11.79
CA ASP A 35 6.15 18.31 11.35
C ASP A 35 6.22 17.43 10.08
N TRP A 36 7.30 16.68 9.91
CA TRP A 36 7.40 15.77 8.77
C TRP A 36 6.66 14.45 8.99
N ILE A 37 5.87 14.05 8.01
CA ILE A 37 5.11 12.81 8.03
C ILE A 37 5.56 11.92 6.88
N ASN A 38 6.02 10.72 7.21
CA ASN A 38 6.28 9.69 6.23
C ASN A 38 4.95 9.12 5.71
N LEU A 39 4.74 9.16 4.39
CA LEU A 39 3.54 8.60 3.74
C LEU A 39 3.78 7.22 3.13
N ASN A 40 4.97 6.64 3.30
CA ASN A 40 5.31 5.30 2.81
C ASN A 40 4.48 4.23 3.53
N GLY A 41 4.30 3.10 2.85
CA GLY A 41 3.47 2.00 3.31
C GLY A 41 2.49 1.56 2.23
N THR A 42 1.43 0.87 2.66
CA THR A 42 0.41 0.34 1.75
C THR A 42 -0.53 1.45 1.28
N TRP A 43 -0.62 1.60 -0.03
CA TRP A 43 -1.62 2.44 -0.71
C TRP A 43 -2.50 1.53 -1.56
N THR A 44 -3.67 2.02 -1.95
CA THR A 44 -4.49 1.42 -3.00
C THR A 44 -4.21 2.07 -4.35
N TYR A 45 -4.33 1.33 -5.46
CA TYR A 45 -4.03 1.87 -6.78
C TYR A 45 -4.92 1.32 -7.90
N GLN A 46 -4.94 2.05 -9.02
CA GLN A 46 -5.60 1.65 -10.25
C GLN A 46 -4.76 2.03 -11.48
N LEU A 47 -4.46 1.06 -12.34
CA LEU A 47 -3.86 1.32 -13.65
C LEU A 47 -4.89 1.98 -14.57
N ASP A 48 -4.45 2.95 -15.36
CA ASP A 48 -5.29 3.71 -16.28
C ASP A 48 -4.67 3.74 -17.70
N PRO A 49 -4.66 2.59 -18.40
CA PRO A 49 -3.97 2.43 -19.69
C PRO A 49 -4.55 3.28 -20.81
N VAL A 50 -5.81 3.72 -20.68
CA VAL A 50 -6.50 4.56 -21.68
C VAL A 50 -6.78 5.98 -21.17
N LYS A 51 -6.14 6.38 -20.05
CA LYS A 51 -6.19 7.74 -19.48
C LYS A 51 -7.61 8.27 -19.15
N SER A 52 -8.55 7.39 -18.82
CA SER A 52 -9.97 7.73 -18.58
C SER A 52 -10.33 7.91 -17.09
N GLY A 53 -9.33 8.01 -16.21
CA GLY A 53 -9.55 8.13 -14.78
C GLY A 53 -10.27 9.41 -14.35
N PHE A 54 -10.15 10.51 -15.11
CA PHE A 54 -10.89 11.73 -14.80
C PHE A 54 -12.39 11.55 -15.07
N GLU A 55 -12.74 10.88 -16.16
CA GLU A 55 -14.11 10.56 -16.55
C GLU A 55 -14.76 9.56 -15.59
N ARG A 56 -13.96 8.68 -14.97
CA ARG A 56 -14.39 7.77 -13.89
C ARG A 56 -14.42 8.41 -12.50
N ASP A 57 -14.10 9.70 -12.39
CA ASP A 57 -14.02 10.43 -11.12
C ASP A 57 -13.01 9.83 -10.12
N ASN A 58 -11.88 9.31 -10.61
CA ASN A 58 -10.84 8.73 -9.77
C ASN A 58 -10.24 9.75 -8.77
N ILE A 59 -10.44 11.06 -8.96
CA ILE A 59 -9.98 12.10 -8.01
C ILE A 59 -10.69 11.97 -6.67
N HIS A 60 -11.99 11.68 -6.67
CA HIS A 60 -12.82 11.63 -5.45
C HIS A 60 -13.03 10.19 -4.95
N THR A 61 -12.18 9.26 -5.40
CA THR A 61 -12.24 7.87 -4.94
C THR A 61 -12.00 7.76 -3.44
N THR A 62 -12.63 6.76 -2.81
CA THR A 62 -12.36 6.34 -1.43
C THR A 62 -11.44 5.11 -1.36
N GLY A 63 -10.96 4.63 -2.50
CA GLY A 63 -10.06 3.48 -2.59
C GLY A 63 -10.11 2.76 -3.93
N PHE A 64 -9.19 1.82 -4.11
CA PHE A 64 -9.17 0.88 -5.24
C PHE A 64 -8.98 -0.54 -4.73
N ASP A 65 -9.31 -1.54 -5.55
CA ASP A 65 -9.25 -2.95 -5.15
C ASP A 65 -7.82 -3.49 -5.02
N ASN A 66 -6.86 -2.86 -5.71
CA ASN A 66 -5.47 -3.30 -5.72
C ASN A 66 -4.62 -2.50 -4.73
N SER A 67 -3.56 -3.12 -4.21
CA SER A 67 -2.63 -2.49 -3.27
C SER A 67 -1.19 -2.44 -3.78
N ILE A 68 -0.46 -1.40 -3.37
CA ILE A 68 0.95 -1.17 -3.73
C ILE A 68 1.73 -0.65 -2.51
N THR A 69 2.97 -1.09 -2.38
CA THR A 69 3.91 -0.62 -1.35
C THR A 69 4.67 0.62 -1.84
N VAL A 70 4.29 1.80 -1.35
CA VAL A 70 5.01 3.06 -1.58
C VAL A 70 6.25 3.08 -0.67
N PRO A 71 7.44 3.46 -1.17
CA PRO A 71 7.68 4.30 -2.36
C PRO A 71 8.17 3.55 -3.61
N PHE A 72 7.92 2.25 -3.71
CA PHE A 72 8.42 1.47 -4.85
C PHE A 72 7.54 1.68 -6.08
N ALA A 73 8.19 1.81 -7.25
CA ALA A 73 7.51 1.92 -8.53
C ALA A 73 6.72 0.63 -8.85
N PRO A 74 5.60 0.69 -9.59
CA PRO A 74 4.75 -0.48 -9.90
C PRO A 74 5.49 -1.59 -10.66
N GLU A 75 6.56 -1.27 -11.38
CA GLU A 75 7.43 -2.23 -12.08
C GLU A 75 8.30 -3.04 -11.12
N SER A 76 8.57 -2.51 -9.92
CA SER A 76 9.43 -3.16 -8.92
C SER A 76 8.71 -4.31 -8.24
N SER A 77 9.40 -5.44 -8.03
CA SER A 77 8.90 -6.52 -7.18
C SER A 77 8.70 -6.10 -5.71
N LEU A 78 9.45 -5.10 -5.23
CA LEU A 78 9.31 -4.56 -3.87
C LEU A 78 7.98 -3.82 -3.66
N SER A 79 7.32 -3.40 -4.75
CA SER A 79 6.00 -2.75 -4.69
C SER A 79 4.87 -3.76 -4.41
N GLY A 80 5.12 -5.05 -4.67
CA GLY A 80 4.08 -6.10 -4.69
C GLY A 80 3.28 -6.16 -5.99
N VAL A 81 3.52 -5.25 -6.95
CA VAL A 81 2.76 -5.15 -8.21
C VAL A 81 3.49 -5.83 -9.38
N GLN A 82 4.77 -5.49 -9.60
CA GLN A 82 5.61 -6.01 -10.68
C GLN A 82 4.98 -5.88 -12.09
N HIS A 83 4.24 -4.81 -12.35
CA HIS A 83 3.67 -4.52 -13.67
C HIS A 83 4.72 -3.82 -14.53
N THR A 84 5.32 -4.53 -15.48
CA THR A 84 6.49 -4.06 -16.26
C THR A 84 6.15 -3.56 -17.66
N ASP A 85 4.89 -3.68 -18.09
CA ASP A 85 4.41 -3.12 -19.35
C ASP A 85 4.24 -1.60 -19.25
N PHE A 86 4.22 -0.92 -20.39
CA PHE A 86 4.03 0.52 -20.44
C PHE A 86 2.63 0.92 -19.95
N ILE A 87 2.59 1.78 -18.94
CA ILE A 87 1.35 2.38 -18.41
C ILE A 87 1.40 3.91 -18.53
N PRO A 88 0.50 4.53 -19.32
CA PRO A 88 0.50 5.98 -19.49
C PRO A 88 0.01 6.75 -18.26
N ARG A 89 -0.76 6.12 -17.36
CA ARG A 89 -1.24 6.72 -16.11
C ARG A 89 -1.53 5.63 -15.08
N ILE A 90 -1.30 5.98 -13.82
CA ILE A 90 -1.66 5.21 -12.63
C ILE A 90 -2.26 6.18 -11.61
N TRP A 91 -3.23 5.69 -10.83
CA TRP A 91 -3.87 6.43 -9.74
C TRP A 91 -3.52 5.77 -8.41
N TYR A 92 -3.30 6.59 -7.39
CA TYR A 92 -2.98 6.15 -6.03
C TYR A 92 -3.99 6.76 -5.06
N HIS A 93 -4.37 6.00 -4.04
CA HIS A 93 -5.22 6.46 -2.94
C HIS A 93 -4.71 5.94 -1.60
N ARG A 94 -4.69 6.82 -0.59
CA ARG A 94 -4.41 6.53 0.82
C ARG A 94 -5.28 7.45 1.68
N SER A 95 -5.89 6.87 2.70
CA SER A 95 -6.60 7.57 3.78
C SER A 95 -5.67 8.06 4.88
#